data_AF-A0A7S2HZ05-F1
#
_entry.id   AF-A0A7S2HZ05-F1
#
_cell.length_a   1.000
_cell.length_b   1.000
_cell.length_c   1.000
_cell.angle_alpha   90.00
_cell.angle_beta   90.00
_cell.angle_gamma   90.00
#
_symmetry.space_group_name_H-M   'P 1'
#
loop_
_entity.id
_entity.type
_entity.pdbx_description
1 polymer ?
#
loop_
_entity_poly.entity_id
_entity_poly.type
_entity_poly.pdbx_seq_one_letter_code
_entity_poly.pdbx_strand_id
1 'polypeptide(L)'
;GSLISAPELSPFALALSSAWCTLVVPNSTCSIYTRIWCIYEAYLSYSWDKTIFTATKQDKRPVLVALRAVVAFALAGGVCFACSASGVVRGDTRIYLVLLFWLLVCAIVTLYGKAFS
;
A
#
# COMPACT_ATOMS: atom_id res chain seq x y z
N GLY A 1 -7.72 -35.46 21.82
CA GLY A 1 -8.91 -34.97 21.08
C GLY A 1 -9.83 -34.05 21.89
N SER A 2 -9.45 -33.57 23.08
CA SER A 2 -10.32 -32.77 23.96
C SER A 2 -10.42 -31.28 23.62
N LEU A 3 -9.62 -30.77 22.68
CA LEU A 3 -9.66 -29.36 22.27
C LEU A 3 -10.83 -29.03 21.33
N ILE A 4 -11.40 -30.02 20.66
CA ILE A 4 -12.53 -29.83 19.71
C ILE A 4 -13.87 -29.80 20.44
N SER A 5 -13.97 -30.44 21.62
CA SER A 5 -15.23 -30.54 22.36
C SER A 5 -15.66 -29.23 23.05
N ALA A 6 -14.72 -28.32 23.33
CA ALA A 6 -14.99 -27.03 23.97
C ALA A 6 -14.03 -25.95 23.47
N PRO A 7 -14.21 -25.44 22.24
CA PRO A 7 -13.29 -24.49 21.62
C PRO A 7 -13.24 -23.13 22.35
N GLU A 8 -14.30 -22.77 23.10
CA GLU A 8 -14.37 -21.58 23.98
C GLU A 8 -13.43 -21.65 25.18
N LEU A 9 -13.08 -22.87 25.61
CA LEU A 9 -12.13 -23.10 26.70
C LEU A 9 -10.69 -23.25 26.20
N SER A 10 -10.48 -23.08 24.90
CA SER A 10 -9.12 -23.07 24.35
C SER A 10 -8.33 -21.90 24.94
N PRO A 11 -7.01 -22.05 25.13
CA PRO A 11 -6.17 -20.97 25.63
C PRO A 11 -6.24 -19.71 24.75
N PHE A 12 -6.52 -19.87 23.45
CA PHE A 12 -6.72 -18.76 22.51
C PHE A 12 -8.04 -18.03 22.76
N ALA A 13 -9.15 -18.75 22.97
CA ALA A 13 -10.43 -18.13 23.28
C ALA A 13 -10.40 -17.40 24.64
N LEU A 14 -9.70 -17.94 25.63
CA LEU A 14 -9.50 -17.28 26.92
C LEU A 14 -8.62 -16.03 26.80
N ALA A 15 -7.56 -16.07 26.00
CA ALA A 15 -6.77 -14.87 25.70
C ALA A 15 -7.64 -13.82 24.99
N LEU A 16 -8.40 -14.24 23.99
CA LEU A 16 -9.29 -13.39 23.22
C LEU A 16 -10.40 -12.75 24.07
N SER A 17 -10.94 -13.46 25.07
CA SER A 17 -11.97 -12.92 25.95
C SER A 17 -11.44 -11.75 26.78
N SER A 18 -10.18 -11.82 27.22
CA SER A 18 -9.48 -10.72 27.93
C SER A 18 -9.02 -9.56 27.03
N ALA A 19 -8.87 -9.79 25.72
CA ALA A 19 -8.44 -8.76 24.78
C ALA A 19 -9.58 -7.77 24.46
N TRP A 20 -9.29 -6.50 24.23
CA TRP A 20 -10.32 -5.52 23.84
C TRP A 20 -10.66 -5.60 22.34
N CYS A 21 -9.67 -5.85 21.49
CA CYS A 21 -9.83 -5.90 20.04
C CYS A 21 -9.18 -7.13 19.43
N THR A 22 -9.56 -7.44 18.20
CA THR A 22 -9.05 -8.56 17.42
C THR A 22 -8.43 -8.03 16.14
N LEU A 23 -7.14 -8.33 15.91
CA LEU A 23 -6.47 -8.02 14.66
C LEU A 23 -6.42 -9.26 13.77
N VAL A 24 -7.07 -9.18 12.62
CA VAL A 24 -7.10 -10.23 11.62
C VAL A 24 -6.08 -9.89 10.53
N VAL A 25 -5.01 -10.68 10.48
CA VAL A 25 -3.92 -10.47 9.51
C VAL A 25 -4.06 -11.46 8.35
N PRO A 26 -4.42 -11.01 7.14
CA PRO A 26 -4.42 -11.88 5.98
C PRO A 26 -2.98 -12.26 5.63
N ASN A 27 -2.73 -13.56 5.47
CA ASN A 27 -1.44 -14.06 4.98
C ASN A 27 -1.48 -14.22 3.45
N SER A 28 -0.40 -13.87 2.76
CA SER A 28 -0.27 -14.04 1.31
C SER A 28 -0.20 -15.50 0.85
N THR A 29 0.09 -16.45 1.75
CA THR A 29 0.18 -17.88 1.43
C THR A 29 -1.08 -18.67 1.78
N CYS A 30 -1.87 -18.22 2.76
CA CYS A 30 -3.16 -18.81 3.07
C CYS A 30 -4.15 -17.76 3.56
N SER A 31 -5.39 -17.81 3.06
CA SER A 31 -6.46 -17.01 3.64
C SER A 31 -6.75 -17.50 5.06
N ILE A 32 -6.93 -16.57 5.98
CA ILE A 32 -7.47 -16.75 7.35
C ILE A 32 -8.74 -17.62 7.35
N TYR A 33 -9.52 -17.57 6.27
CA TYR A 33 -10.72 -18.41 6.08
C TYR A 33 -10.42 -19.87 5.74
N THR A 34 -9.17 -20.26 5.47
CA THR A 34 -8.84 -21.68 5.23
C THR A 34 -8.61 -22.47 6.51
N ARG A 35 -8.45 -21.78 7.65
CA ARG A 35 -8.27 -22.42 8.96
C ARG A 35 -9.54 -22.25 9.78
N ILE A 36 -10.25 -23.35 10.01
CA ILE A 36 -11.53 -23.35 10.74
C ILE A 36 -11.43 -22.69 12.13
N TRP A 37 -10.29 -22.87 12.80
CA TRP A 37 -9.99 -22.22 14.09
C TRP A 37 -9.96 -20.69 14.01
N CYS A 38 -9.32 -20.13 12.98
CA CYS A 38 -9.24 -18.67 12.81
C CYS A 38 -10.61 -18.05 12.50
N ILE A 39 -11.46 -18.76 11.75
CA ILE A 39 -12.85 -18.33 11.50
C ILE A 39 -13.63 -18.32 12.82
N TYR A 40 -13.49 -19.37 13.62
CA TYR A 40 -14.18 -19.46 14.90
C TYR A 40 -13.75 -18.36 15.88
N GLU A 41 -12.47 -18.02 15.95
CA GLU A 41 -11.96 -16.90 16.74
C GLU A 41 -12.51 -15.54 16.27
N ALA A 42 -12.61 -15.33 14.96
CA ALA A 42 -13.23 -14.14 14.40
C ALA A 42 -14.74 -14.08 14.73
N TYR A 43 -15.43 -15.22 14.69
CA TYR A 43 -16.83 -15.33 15.09
C TYR A 43 -17.03 -15.06 16.59
N LEU A 44 -16.16 -15.57 17.46
CA LEU A 44 -16.19 -15.27 18.90
C LEU A 44 -15.98 -13.77 19.15
N SER A 45 -15.02 -13.16 18.45
CA SER A 45 -14.78 -11.72 18.54
C SER A 45 -16.02 -10.92 18.17
N TYR A 46 -16.71 -11.32 17.09
CA TYR A 46 -17.96 -10.71 16.66
C TYR A 46 -19.09 -10.93 17.68
N SER A 47 -19.22 -12.15 18.22
CA SER A 47 -20.25 -12.50 19.21
C SER A 47 -20.06 -11.77 20.54
N TRP A 48 -18.82 -11.46 20.89
CA TRP A 48 -18.45 -10.69 22.08
C TRP A 48 -18.41 -9.17 21.83
N ASP A 49 -18.90 -8.71 20.67
CA ASP A 49 -18.95 -7.29 20.28
C ASP A 49 -17.58 -6.58 20.38
N LYS A 50 -16.50 -7.30 20.06
CA LYS A 50 -15.14 -6.76 20.06
C LYS A 50 -14.85 -6.06 18.74
N THR A 51 -14.03 -5.01 18.79
CA THR A 51 -13.59 -4.32 17.58
C THR A 51 -12.67 -5.22 16.77
N ILE A 52 -13.04 -5.50 15.51
CA ILE A 52 -12.25 -6.33 14.59
C ILE A 52 -11.53 -5.43 13.58
N PHE A 53 -10.21 -5.42 13.65
CA PHE A 53 -9.35 -4.77 12.67
C PHE A 53 -8.89 -5.79 11.63
N THR A 54 -8.89 -5.41 10.36
CA THR A 54 -8.32 -6.22 9.29
C THR A 54 -7.08 -5.53 8.76
N ALA A 55 -5.92 -6.18 8.88
CA ALA A 55 -4.70 -5.64 8.30
C ALA A 55 -4.80 -5.67 6.78
N THR A 56 -4.59 -4.53 6.13
CA THR A 56 -4.50 -4.44 4.68
C THR A 56 -3.05 -4.61 4.23
N LYS A 57 -2.84 -5.32 3.12
CA LYS A 57 -1.50 -5.43 2.53
C LYS A 57 -1.12 -4.07 1.98
N GLN A 58 0.02 -3.54 2.41
CA GLN A 58 0.57 -2.31 1.84
C GLN A 58 0.80 -2.52 0.33
N ASP A 59 0.07 -1.76 -0.49
CA ASP A 59 0.25 -1.80 -1.93
C ASP A 59 1.60 -1.15 -2.26
N LYS A 60 2.53 -1.93 -2.80
CA LYS A 60 3.86 -1.46 -3.21
C LYS A 60 3.86 -0.88 -4.62
N ARG A 61 2.75 -1.04 -5.37
CA ARG A 61 2.57 -0.46 -6.72
C ARG A 61 2.81 1.05 -6.76
N PRO A 62 2.28 1.90 -5.85
CA PRO A 62 2.55 3.33 -5.89
C PRO A 62 4.03 3.67 -5.78
N VAL A 63 4.81 2.97 -4.96
CA VAL A 63 6.25 3.19 -4.81
C VAL A 63 7.01 2.83 -6.09
N LEU A 64 6.65 1.72 -6.73
CA LEU A 64 7.28 1.31 -7.98
C LEU A 64 6.93 2.26 -9.14
N VAL A 65 5.67 2.72 -9.20
CA VAL A 65 5.23 3.71 -10.19
C VAL A 65 5.96 5.04 -9.99
N ALA A 66 6.08 5.51 -8.74
CA ALA A 66 6.83 6.71 -8.41
C ALA A 66 8.32 6.59 -8.79
N LEU A 67 8.97 5.46 -8.46
CA LEU A 67 10.36 5.22 -8.81
C LEU A 67 10.58 5.23 -10.34
N ARG A 68 9.71 4.54 -11.09
CA ARG A 68 9.76 4.52 -12.56
C ARG A 68 9.58 5.91 -13.15
N ALA A 69 8.66 6.71 -12.61
CA ALA A 69 8.46 8.08 -13.03
C ALA A 69 9.74 8.91 -12.79
N VAL A 70 10.31 8.87 -11.58
CA VAL A 70 11.55 9.61 -11.23
C VAL A 70 12.71 9.26 -12.16
N VAL A 71 12.92 7.98 -12.46
CA VAL A 71 13.99 7.54 -13.39
C VAL A 71 13.73 8.08 -14.81
N ALA A 72 12.50 7.99 -15.31
CA ALA A 72 12.14 8.54 -16.62
C ALA A 72 12.36 10.07 -16.68
N PHE A 73 12.05 10.79 -15.59
CA PHE A 73 12.31 12.23 -15.47
C PHE A 73 13.79 12.58 -15.51
N ALA A 74 14.63 11.85 -14.78
CA ALA A 74 16.07 12.09 -14.74
C ALA A 74 16.71 11.90 -16.14
N LEU A 75 16.26 10.88 -16.87
CA LEU A 75 16.73 10.62 -18.23
C LEU A 75 16.27 11.70 -19.21
N ALA A 76 14.98 12.07 -19.20
CA ALA A 76 14.45 13.10 -20.09
C ALA A 76 15.11 14.47 -19.83
N GLY A 77 15.23 14.85 -18.55
CA GLY A 77 15.90 16.09 -18.15
C GLY A 77 17.39 16.11 -18.54
N GLY A 78 18.10 14.99 -18.34
CA GLY A 78 19.50 14.85 -18.73
C GLY A 78 19.72 14.98 -20.24
N VAL A 79 18.85 14.38 -21.06
CA VAL A 79 18.89 14.51 -22.52
C VAL A 79 18.63 15.96 -22.95
N CYS A 80 17.62 16.62 -22.39
CA CYS A 80 17.36 18.04 -22.69
C CYS A 80 18.54 18.95 -22.31
N PHE A 81 19.16 18.70 -21.15
CA PHE A 81 20.33 19.46 -20.71
C PHE A 81 21.54 19.24 -21.65
N ALA A 82 21.81 18.00 -22.04
CA ALA A 82 22.90 17.67 -22.95
C ALA A 82 22.70 18.30 -24.35
N CYS A 83 21.47 18.28 -24.89
CA CYS A 83 21.14 18.94 -26.16
C CYS A 83 21.27 20.46 -26.10
N SER A 84 20.98 21.06 -24.94
CA SER A 84 21.13 22.51 -24.73
C SER A 84 22.61 22.91 -24.63
N ALA A 85 23.42 22.11 -23.93
CA ALA A 85 24.85 22.34 -23.77
C ALA A 85 25.63 22.21 -25.07
N SER A 86 25.17 21.38 -26.01
CA SER A 86 25.79 21.21 -27.33
C SER A 86 25.42 22.31 -28.34
N GLY A 87 24.69 23.35 -27.92
CA GLY A 87 24.40 24.54 -28.75
C GLY A 87 23.51 24.28 -29.96
N VAL A 88 22.96 23.07 -30.09
CA VAL A 88 22.07 22.65 -31.18
C VAL A 88 20.72 23.36 -31.10
N VAL A 89 20.27 23.74 -29.90
CA VAL A 89 18.97 24.37 -29.70
C VAL A 89 19.14 25.87 -29.44
N ARG A 90 19.00 26.66 -30.52
CA ARG A 90 19.09 28.12 -30.49
C ARG A 90 17.78 28.70 -29.95
N GLY A 91 17.72 28.83 -28.62
CA GLY A 91 16.83 29.73 -27.86
C GLY A 91 15.38 29.80 -28.33
N ASP A 92 14.59 28.77 -28.00
CA ASP A 92 13.14 28.83 -28.19
C ASP A 92 12.42 28.63 -26.84
N THR A 93 11.59 29.60 -26.47
CA THR A 93 10.77 29.68 -25.25
C THR A 93 9.91 28.41 -25.02
N ARG A 94 9.75 27.60 -26.06
CA ARG A 94 9.07 26.31 -26.09
C ARG A 94 9.71 25.27 -25.16
N ILE A 95 11.03 25.29 -24.96
CA ILE A 95 11.69 24.33 -24.04
C ILE A 95 11.23 24.55 -22.58
N TYR A 96 11.13 25.81 -22.17
CA TYR A 96 10.68 26.15 -20.82
C TYR A 96 9.21 25.83 -20.61
N LEU A 97 8.35 26.02 -21.63
CA LEU A 97 6.94 25.62 -21.58
C LEU A 97 6.78 24.09 -21.48
N VAL A 98 7.61 23.33 -22.19
CA VAL A 98 7.64 21.87 -22.09
C VAL A 98 8.08 21.45 -20.68
N LEU A 99 9.17 22.01 -20.16
CA LEU A 99 9.62 21.72 -18.78
C LEU A 99 8.56 22.09 -17.73
N LEU A 100 7.87 23.22 -17.90
CA LEU A 100 6.84 23.69 -16.97
C LEU A 100 5.56 22.84 -17.03
N PHE A 101 5.15 22.42 -18.24
CA PHE A 101 4.05 21.47 -18.42
C PHE A 101 4.39 20.12 -17.77
N TRP A 102 5.61 19.63 -17.96
CA TRP A 102 6.07 18.38 -17.35
C TRP A 102 6.19 18.47 -15.82
N LEU A 103 6.61 19.61 -15.28
CA LEU A 103 6.61 19.88 -13.83
C LEU A 103 5.19 19.91 -13.25
N LEU A 104 4.23 20.50 -13.96
CA LEU A 104 2.82 20.51 -13.56
C LEU A 104 2.23 19.10 -13.51
N VAL A 105 2.49 18.28 -14.54
CA VAL A 105 2.07 16.87 -14.55
C VAL A 105 2.71 16.10 -13.38
N CYS A 106 3.98 16.37 -13.10
CA CYS A 106 4.71 15.75 -11.99
C CYS A 106 4.12 16.13 -10.62
N ALA A 107 3.76 17.40 -10.42
CA ALA A 107 3.10 17.89 -9.22
C ALA A 107 1.73 17.22 -9.03
N ILE A 108 0.95 17.09 -10.11
CA ILE A 108 -0.38 16.45 -10.08
C ILE A 108 -0.25 14.98 -9.69
N VAL A 109 0.64 14.20 -10.32
CA VAL A 109 0.83 12.78 -10.00
C VAL A 109 1.27 12.57 -8.54
N THR A 110 2.12 13.45 -8.03
CA THR A 110 2.60 13.38 -6.64
C THR A 110 1.50 13.74 -5.64
N LEU A 111 0.65 14.72 -5.98
CA LEU A 111 -0.50 15.11 -5.16
C LEU A 111 -1.57 14.02 -5.12
N TYR A 112 -1.89 13.40 -6.27
CA TYR A 112 -2.83 12.27 -6.33
C TYR A 112 -2.30 11.02 -5.63
N GLY A 113 -0.98 10.79 -5.66
CA GLY A 113 -0.35 9.69 -4.91
C GLY A 113 -0.47 9.84 -3.39
N LYS A 114 -0.54 11.08 -2.87
CA LYS A 114 -0.78 11.34 -1.45
C LYS A 114 -2.26 11.28 -1.04
N ALA A 115 -3.19 11.51 -1.96
CA ALA A 115 -4.63 11.50 -1.68
C ALA A 115 -5.22 10.09 -1.49
N PHE A 116 -4.46 9.04 -1.81
CA PHE A 116 -4.91 7.64 -1.75
C PHE A 116 -4.13 6.79 -0.74
N SER A 117 -3.28 7.42 0.08
CA SER A 117 -2.58 6.80 1.22
C SER A 117 -3.19 7.27 2.53
#